data_AF-A0A852TEL5-F1
#
_entry.id   AF-A0A852TEL5-F1
#
_cell.length_a   1.000
_cell.length_b   1.000
_cell.length_c   1.000
_cell.angle_alpha   90.00
_cell.angle_beta   90.00
_cell.angle_gamma   90.00
#
_symmetry.space_group_name_H-M   'P 1'
#
loop_
_entity.id
_entity.type
_entity.pdbx_description
1 polymer ?
#
loop_
_entity_poly.entity_id
_entity_poly.type
_entity_poly.pdbx_seq_one_letter_code
_entity_poly.pdbx_strand_id
1 'polypeptide(L)' 'MNQTEFADFLGLSIYQYNRYEKEARQPTLEIALQISEKVKRPVNDIFYLTEEAPS' A
#
# COMPACT_ATOMS: atom_id res chain seq x y z
N MET A 1 -3.67 6.68 15.24
CA MET A 1 -2.82 5.58 14.76
C MET A 1 -1.57 6.20 14.14
N ASN A 2 -0.38 5.85 14.62
CA ASN A 2 0.87 6.24 13.96
C ASN A 2 1.20 5.29 12.79
N GLN A 3 2.22 5.59 11.99
CA GLN A 3 2.58 4.78 10.82
C GLN A 3 2.91 3.32 11.18
N THR A 4 3.54 3.07 12.33
CA THR A 4 3.86 1.71 12.79
C THR A 4 2.60 0.93 13.10
N GLU A 5 1.69 1.51 13.89
CA GLU A 5 0.41 0.88 14.23
C GLU A 5 -0.45 0.63 12.97
N PHE A 6 -0.35 1.49 11.95
CA PHE A 6 -1.07 1.29 10.70
C PHE A 6 -0.42 0.23 9.81
N ALA A 7 0.90 0.17 9.74
CA ALA A 7 1.61 -0.91 9.08
C ALA A 7 1.24 -2.27 9.70
N ASP A 8 1.24 -2.36 11.03
CA ASP A 8 0.83 -3.56 11.77
C ASP A 8 -0.62 -3.93 11.49
N PHE A 9 -1.54 -2.94 11.49
CA PHE A 9 -2.93 -3.14 11.09
C PHE A 9 -3.03 -3.75 9.68
N LEU A 10 -2.25 -3.24 8.73
CA LEU A 10 -2.18 -3.73 7.36
C LEU A 10 -1.48 -5.09 7.22
N GLY A 11 -0.82 -5.59 8.27
CA GLY A 11 0.00 -6.81 8.21
C GLY A 11 1.32 -6.62 7.47
N LEU A 12 1.82 -5.38 7.41
CA LEU A 12 3.06 -5.00 6.75
C LEU A 12 4.13 -4.68 7.79
N SER A 13 5.39 -4.95 7.46
CA SER A 13 6.48 -4.32 8.21
C SER A 13 6.48 -2.80 8.00
N ILE A 14 6.91 -2.04 9.00
CA ILE A 14 7.10 -0.59 8.88
C ILE A 14 8.04 -0.21 7.73
N TYR A 15 8.99 -1.08 7.38
CA TYR A 15 9.87 -0.88 6.23
C TYR A 15 9.10 -0.97 4.90
N GLN A 16 8.29 -2.02 4.70
CA GLN A 16 7.47 -2.16 3.48
C GLN A 16 6.52 -0.99 3.33
N TYR A 17 5.81 -0.65 4.42
CA TYR A 17 4.89 0.49 4.46
C TYR A 17 5.59 1.79 4.01
N ASN A 18 6.74 2.10 4.61
CA ASN A 18 7.51 3.30 4.24
C ASN A 18 8.03 3.30 2.79
N ARG A 19 8.26 2.14 2.19
CA ARG A 19 8.69 2.06 0.78
C ARG A 19 7.51 2.29 -0.16
N TYR A 20 6.31 1.89 0.23
CA TYR A 20 5.08 2.12 -0.52
C TYR A 20 4.70 3.60 -0.48
N GLU A 21 4.68 4.23 0.70
CA GLU A 21 4.37 5.65 0.89
C GLU A 21 5.35 6.59 0.16
N LYS A 22 6.59 6.15 -0.05
CA LYS A 22 7.62 6.92 -0.78
C LYS A 22 7.69 6.57 -2.26
N GLU A 23 6.82 5.70 -2.75
CA GLU A 23 6.82 5.15 -4.12
C GLU A 23 8.14 4.46 -4.51
N ALA A 24 9.04 4.22 -3.56
CA ALA A 24 10.33 3.59 -3.78
C ALA A 24 10.19 2.11 -4.17
N ARG A 25 9.04 1.51 -3.90
CA ARG A 25 8.64 0.17 -4.36
C ARG A 25 7.12 0.10 -4.41
N GLN A 26 6.58 -0.55 -5.43
CA GLN A 26 5.15 -0.84 -5.49
C GLN A 26 4.83 -2.18 -4.81
N PRO A 27 3.67 -2.32 -4.14
CA PRO A 27 3.21 -3.61 -3.65
C PRO A 27 2.94 -4.57 -4.82
N THR A 28 2.97 -5.87 -4.54
CA THR A 28 2.43 -6.86 -5.48
C THR A 28 0.90 -6.78 -5.49
N LEU A 29 0.27 -7.32 -6.54
CA LEU A 29 -1.20 -7.39 -6.61
C LEU A 29 -1.79 -8.11 -5.38
N GLU A 30 -1.17 -9.19 -4.93
CA GLU A 30 -1.61 -9.93 -3.73
C GLU A 30 -1.61 -9.04 -2.47
N ILE A 31 -0.53 -8.29 -2.24
CA ILE A 31 -0.44 -7.37 -1.10
C ILE A 31 -1.47 -6.24 -1.23
N ALA A 32 -1.64 -5.68 -2.43
CA ALA A 32 -2.62 -4.62 -2.68
C ALA A 32 -4.07 -5.08 -2.37
N LEU A 33 -4.42 -6.31 -2.74
CA LEU A 33 -5.71 -6.92 -2.41
C LEU A 33 -5.86 -7.20 -0.90
N GLN A 34 -4.80 -7.66 -0.23
CA GLN A 34 -4.85 -7.85 1.23
C GLN A 34 -5.05 -6.53 1.97
N ILE A 35 -4.39 -5.46 1.52
CA ILE A 35 -4.59 -4.10 2.04
C ILE A 35 -6.05 -3.70 1.83
N SER A 36 -6.58 -3.84 0.61
CA SER A 36 -7.95 -3.42 0.27
C SER A 36 -9.01 -4.07 1.15
N GLU A 37 -8.89 -5.39 1.41
CA GLU A 37 -9.77 -6.13 2.31
C GLU A 37 -9.70 -5.59 3.76
N LYS A 38 -8.50 -5.28 4.26
CA LYS A 38 -8.33 -4.75 5.63
C LYS A 38 -8.94 -3.36 5.79
N VAL A 39 -8.75 -2.47 4.81
CA VAL A 39 -9.35 -1.12 4.84
C VAL A 39 -10.82 -1.10 4.42
N LYS A 40 -11.37 -2.23 3.95
CA LYS A 40 -12.76 -2.35 3.47
C LYS A 40 -13.08 -1.37 2.35
N ARG A 41 -12.15 -1.21 1.41
CA ARG A 41 -12.31 -0.37 0.22
C ARG A 41 -11.91 -1.16 -1.04
N PRO A 42 -12.49 -0.87 -2.20
CA PRO A 42 -12.03 -1.43 -3.46
C PRO A 42 -10.54 -1.15 -3.69
N VAL A 43 -9.80 -2.10 -4.27
CA VAL A 43 -8.35 -1.94 -4.49
C VAL A 43 -8.02 -0.72 -5.37
N ASN A 44 -8.88 -0.43 -6.34
CA ASN A 44 -8.82 0.70 -7.27
C ASN A 44 -9.11 2.06 -6.62
N ASP A 45 -9.64 2.10 -5.40
CA ASP A 45 -9.76 3.33 -4.61
C ASP A 45 -8.43 3.70 -3.91
N ILE A 46 -7.49 2.75 -3.84
CA ILE A 46 -6.24 2.86 -3.07
C ILE A 46 -5.05 2.86 -4.02
N PHE A 47 -5.03 1.93 -4.97
CA PHE A 47 -3.96 1.74 -5.94
C PHE A 47 -4.49 1.96 -7.35
N TYR A 48 -3.85 2.83 -8.11
CA TYR A 48 -4.23 3.19 -9.47
C TYR A 48 -2.99 3.41 -10.33
N LEU A 49 -3.17 3.26 -11.64
CA LEU A 49 -2.13 3.57 -12.61
C LEU A 49 -2.12 5.08 -12.86
N THR A 50 -0.96 5.72 -12.69
CA THR A 50 -0.75 7.10 -13.12
C THR A 50 -0.36 7.13 -14.60
N GLU A 51 -0.82 8.13 -15.34
CA GLU A 51 -0.43 8.29 -16.76
C GLU A 51 1.04 8.72 -16.94
N GLU A 52 1.68 9.15 -15.85
CA GLU A 52 3.12 9.42 -15.83
C GLU A 52 3.88 8.12 -15.54
N ALA A 53 4.42 7.51 -16.61
CA ALA A 53 5.44 6.49 -16.45
C ALA A 53 6.69 7.12 -15.79
N PRO A 54 7.31 6.49 -14.78
CA PRO A 54 8.57 6.98 -14.24
C PRO A 54 9.62 7.00 -15.37
N SER A 55 10.07 8.20 -15.71
CA SER A 55 11.16 8.49 -16.65
C SER A 55 12.51 7.98 -16.16
#